data_AF-A0A1X7VXU7-F1
#
_entry.id   AF-A0A1X7VXU7-F1
#
_cell.length_a   1.000
_cell.length_b   1.000
_cell.length_c   1.000
_cell.angle_alpha   90.00
_cell.angle_beta   90.00
_cell.angle_gamma   90.00
#
_symmetry.space_group_name_H-M   'P 1'
#
loop_
_entity.id
_entity.type
_entity.pdbx_description
1 polymer ?
#
loop_
_entity_poly.entity_id
_entity_poly.type
_entity_poly.pdbx_seq_one_letter_code
_entity_poly.pdbx_strand_id
1 'polypeptide(L)'
;MDHFSDLLVKLCPDSKIAADVKCKRTKTKCIIKNVLAPHFHSKLVDSLKRNTFSLIIDETTDVSTKKELALVTRQYSPELKNVSCSLYELIQLDAGNAEAIFQSICKVLERDNIPLSNIIGFAADTIDVMFGPHNSVVSRLKQKVPNVFVFQCICHSAHLCASHACEKLPQTAEELIHDTYNYFCHSAKRQAEFEKFQAFAEVEPHCILKRCQTHWLSLHSCV
;
A
#
# COMPACT_ATOMS: atom_id res chain seq x y z
N MET A 1 -9.86 -18.78 6.83
CA MET A 1 -11.18 -18.86 7.49
C MET A 1 -11.80 -20.25 7.42
N ASP A 2 -11.23 -21.22 6.69
CA ASP A 2 -11.84 -22.55 6.54
C ASP A 2 -12.00 -23.34 7.86
N HIS A 3 -11.15 -23.05 8.84
CA HIS A 3 -11.19 -23.68 10.16
C HIS A 3 -11.94 -22.87 11.23
N PHE A 4 -12.55 -21.74 10.89
CA PHE A 4 -13.21 -20.88 11.90
C PHE A 4 -14.41 -21.57 12.56
N SER A 5 -15.22 -22.27 11.76
CA SER A 5 -16.34 -23.06 12.28
C SER A 5 -15.86 -24.23 13.13
N ASP A 6 -14.81 -24.94 12.69
CA ASP A 6 -14.19 -26.02 13.46
C ASP A 6 -13.55 -25.51 14.78
N LEU A 7 -12.99 -24.30 14.77
CA LEU A 7 -12.42 -23.65 15.94
C LEU A 7 -13.50 -23.25 16.95
N LEU A 8 -14.64 -22.72 16.49
CA LEU A 8 -15.76 -22.37 17.36
C LEU A 8 -16.29 -23.57 18.14
N VAL A 9 -16.36 -24.75 17.51
CA VAL A 9 -16.75 -26.00 18.17
C VAL A 9 -15.76 -26.38 19.26
N LYS A 10 -14.46 -26.17 19.04
CA LYS A 10 -13.41 -26.46 20.03
C LYS A 10 -13.39 -25.45 21.18
N LEU A 11 -13.64 -24.17 20.89
CA LEU A 11 -13.63 -23.09 21.90
C LEU A 11 -14.89 -23.11 22.77
N CYS A 12 -16.03 -23.55 22.24
CA CYS A 12 -17.32 -23.59 22.93
C CYS A 12 -18.00 -24.96 22.76
N PRO A 13 -17.45 -26.03 23.34
CA PRO A 13 -17.92 -27.41 23.11
C PRO A 13 -19.33 -27.67 23.66
N ASP A 14 -19.80 -26.87 24.61
CA ASP A 14 -21.12 -26.93 25.25
C ASP A 14 -22.22 -26.19 24.46
N SER A 15 -21.83 -25.36 23.47
CA SER A 15 -22.77 -24.53 22.71
C SER A 15 -23.29 -25.23 21.47
N LYS A 16 -24.57 -25.64 21.50
CA LYS A 16 -25.29 -26.14 20.31
C LYS A 16 -25.30 -25.13 19.16
N ILE A 17 -25.38 -23.83 19.50
CA ILE A 17 -25.36 -22.75 18.52
C ILE A 17 -24.00 -22.73 17.79
N ALA A 18 -22.89 -22.84 18.52
CA ALA A 18 -21.55 -22.86 17.93
C ALA A 18 -21.35 -24.09 17.01
N ALA A 19 -21.90 -25.25 17.39
CA ALA A 19 -21.89 -26.47 16.58
C ALA A 19 -22.64 -26.33 15.24
N ASP A 20 -23.70 -25.52 15.20
CA ASP A 20 -24.51 -25.31 14.00
C ASP A 20 -23.98 -24.20 13.07
N VAL A 21 -22.97 -23.42 13.50
CA VAL A 21 -22.39 -22.36 12.66
C VAL A 21 -21.62 -22.96 11.49
N LYS A 22 -22.26 -22.96 10.31
CA LYS A 22 -21.61 -23.28 9.04
C LYS A 22 -21.15 -22.00 8.36
N CYS A 23 -19.84 -21.75 8.37
CA CYS A 23 -19.23 -20.59 7.70
C CYS A 23 -17.88 -21.00 7.07
N LYS A 24 -17.94 -21.50 5.84
CA LYS A 24 -16.76 -21.82 5.00
C LYS A 24 -16.43 -20.66 4.06
N ARG A 25 -15.30 -20.73 3.36
CA ARG A 25 -14.76 -19.67 2.48
C ARG A 25 -15.79 -18.87 1.68
N THR A 26 -16.68 -19.51 0.93
CA THR A 26 -17.64 -18.82 0.06
C THR A 26 -18.64 -17.98 0.86
N LYS A 27 -19.19 -18.54 1.95
CA LYS A 27 -20.12 -17.81 2.81
C LYS A 27 -19.42 -16.67 3.53
N THR A 28 -18.20 -16.89 4.02
CA THR A 28 -17.38 -15.83 4.61
C THR A 28 -17.12 -14.71 3.61
N LYS A 29 -16.75 -15.03 2.37
CA LYS A 29 -16.54 -14.05 1.30
C LYS A 29 -17.81 -13.23 1.05
N CYS A 30 -18.98 -13.87 0.98
CA CYS A 30 -20.26 -13.18 0.82
C CYS A 30 -20.57 -12.26 2.00
N ILE A 31 -20.33 -12.70 3.23
CA ILE A 31 -20.54 -11.86 4.43
C ILE A 31 -19.62 -10.63 4.39
N ILE A 32 -18.33 -10.82 4.10
CA ILE A 32 -17.39 -9.71 4.00
C ILE A 32 -17.81 -8.74 2.89
N LYS A 33 -18.05 -9.26 1.68
CA LYS A 33 -18.31 -8.43 0.50
C LYS A 33 -19.67 -7.71 0.55
N ASN A 34 -20.71 -8.40 1.04
CA ASN A 34 -22.09 -7.91 0.89
C ASN A 34 -22.68 -7.37 2.20
N VAL A 35 -22.04 -7.61 3.35
CA VAL A 35 -22.55 -7.16 4.67
C VAL A 35 -21.55 -6.24 5.34
N LEU A 36 -20.34 -6.72 5.62
CA LEU A 36 -19.35 -5.96 6.39
C LEU A 36 -18.79 -4.79 5.58
N ALA A 37 -18.35 -5.02 4.34
CA ALA A 37 -17.75 -3.98 3.52
C ALA A 37 -18.70 -2.80 3.27
N PRO A 38 -19.98 -2.99 2.86
CA PRO A 38 -20.92 -1.88 2.69
C PRO A 38 -21.20 -1.15 4.02
N HIS A 39 -21.32 -1.90 5.13
CA HIS A 39 -21.56 -1.31 6.44
C HIS A 39 -20.40 -0.40 6.88
N PHE A 40 -19.17 -0.89 6.84
CA PHE A 40 -17.99 -0.11 7.24
C PHE A 40 -17.71 1.03 6.27
N HIS A 41 -17.92 0.83 4.96
CA HIS A 41 -17.78 1.89 3.97
C HIS A 41 -18.79 3.01 4.21
N SER A 42 -20.08 2.70 4.42
CA SER A 42 -21.09 3.71 4.77
C SER A 42 -20.73 4.47 6.04
N LYS A 43 -20.29 3.76 7.09
CA LYS A 43 -19.87 4.38 8.35
C LYS A 43 -18.68 5.33 8.14
N LEU A 44 -17.71 4.93 7.31
CA LEU A 44 -16.56 5.76 6.96
C LEU A 44 -17.01 7.02 6.21
N VAL A 45 -17.81 6.87 5.14
CA VAL A 45 -18.36 7.99 4.35
C VAL A 45 -19.11 8.98 5.25
N ASP A 46 -19.95 8.49 6.15
CA ASP A 46 -20.68 9.34 7.09
C ASP A 46 -19.76 10.12 8.02
N SER A 47 -18.63 9.54 8.43
CA SER A 47 -17.60 10.27 9.19
C SER A 47 -16.94 11.35 8.35
N LEU A 48 -16.54 11.04 7.10
CA LEU A 48 -15.85 11.96 6.20
C LEU A 48 -16.72 13.16 5.80
N LYS A 49 -18.05 12.99 5.77
CA LYS A 49 -19.00 14.09 5.54
C LYS A 49 -19.04 15.11 6.69
N ARG A 50 -18.89 14.64 7.93
CA ARG A 50 -19.07 15.47 9.14
C ARG A 50 -17.77 16.01 9.69
N ASN A 51 -16.67 15.28 9.48
CA ASN A 51 -15.38 15.56 10.07
C ASN A 51 -14.36 15.96 9.01
N THR A 52 -13.36 16.72 9.44
CA THR A 52 -12.19 16.99 8.61
C THR A 52 -11.26 15.78 8.59
N PHE A 53 -10.58 15.58 7.46
CA PHE A 53 -9.67 14.46 7.27
C PHE A 53 -8.50 14.83 6.37
N SER A 54 -7.44 14.02 6.42
CA SER A 54 -6.36 14.05 5.43
C SER A 54 -6.53 12.91 4.44
N LEU A 55 -6.24 13.18 3.17
CA LEU A 55 -6.23 12.21 2.09
C LEU A 55 -4.79 11.79 1.80
N ILE A 56 -4.53 10.49 1.82
CA ILE A 56 -3.27 9.90 1.40
C ILE A 56 -3.58 9.11 0.14
N ILE A 57 -2.82 9.35 -0.93
CA ILE A 57 -2.97 8.61 -2.17
C ILE A 57 -1.68 7.88 -2.52
N ASP A 58 -1.84 6.67 -3.06
CA ASP A 58 -0.72 5.85 -3.51
C ASP A 58 -1.10 5.15 -4.82
N GLU A 59 -0.16 5.10 -5.77
CA GLU A 59 -0.37 4.43 -7.05
C GLU A 59 0.25 3.04 -6.97
N THR A 60 -0.57 2.02 -7.22
CA THR A 60 -0.12 0.63 -7.30
C THR A 60 -0.41 0.07 -8.68
N THR A 61 0.35 -0.95 -9.08
CA THR A 61 0.11 -1.68 -10.32
C THR A 61 -0.32 -3.09 -9.96
N ASP A 62 -1.50 -3.49 -10.41
CA ASP A 62 -2.01 -4.83 -10.17
C ASP A 62 -1.24 -5.89 -11.01
N VAL A 63 -1.48 -7.17 -10.70
CA VAL A 63 -0.86 -8.29 -11.43
C VAL A 63 -1.27 -8.35 -12.91
N SER A 64 -2.33 -7.62 -13.30
CA SER A 64 -2.82 -7.52 -14.68
C SER A 64 -2.29 -6.27 -15.40
N THR A 65 -1.27 -5.60 -14.84
CA THR A 65 -0.62 -4.37 -15.34
C THR A 65 -1.52 -3.14 -15.39
N LYS A 66 -2.65 -3.17 -14.67
CA LYS A 66 -3.55 -2.03 -14.53
C LYS A 66 -3.12 -1.18 -13.35
N LYS A 67 -3.11 0.13 -13.55
CA LYS A 67 -2.81 1.10 -12.51
C LYS A 67 -4.04 1.31 -11.65
N GLU A 68 -3.87 1.17 -10.35
CA GLU A 68 -4.91 1.45 -9.35
C GLU A 68 -4.40 2.55 -8.41
N LEU A 69 -5.31 3.46 -8.06
CA LEU A 69 -5.07 4.52 -7.10
C LEU A 69 -5.75 4.15 -5.79
N ALA A 70 -4.94 3.91 -4.76
CA ALA A 70 -5.43 3.71 -3.41
C ALA A 70 -5.70 5.06 -2.75
N LEU A 71 -6.95 5.27 -2.33
CA LEU A 71 -7.34 6.40 -1.51
C LEU A 71 -7.44 5.96 -0.06
N VAL A 72 -6.58 6.50 0.79
CA VAL A 72 -6.59 6.25 2.24
C VAL A 72 -6.95 7.55 2.94
N THR A 73 -7.90 7.48 3.87
CA THR A 73 -8.29 8.63 4.70
C THR A 73 -7.68 8.50 6.07
N ARG A 74 -7.18 9.62 6.60
CA ARG A 74 -6.64 9.72 7.96
C ARG A 74 -7.42 10.77 8.72
N GLN A 75 -8.13 10.33 9.76
CA GLN A 75 -8.97 11.19 10.59
C GLN A 75 -8.92 10.75 12.05
N TYR A 76 -9.19 11.67 12.96
CA TYR A 76 -9.39 11.34 14.36
C TYR A 76 -10.73 10.63 14.53
N SER A 77 -10.72 9.42 15.07
CA SER A 77 -11.94 8.68 15.39
C SER A 77 -12.33 8.98 16.84
N PRO A 78 -13.47 9.66 17.08
CA PRO A 78 -13.94 9.92 18.44
C PRO A 78 -14.26 8.63 19.19
N GLU A 79 -14.73 7.60 18.48
CA GLU A 79 -15.08 6.29 19.05
C GLU A 79 -13.83 5.57 19.60
N LEU A 80 -12.74 5.56 18.83
CA LEU A 80 -11.49 4.90 19.20
C LEU A 80 -10.56 5.81 20.03
N LYS A 81 -10.93 7.09 20.18
CA LYS A 81 -10.11 8.16 20.78
C LYS A 81 -8.69 8.24 20.21
N ASN A 82 -8.52 7.88 18.95
CA ASN A 82 -7.22 7.79 18.29
C ASN A 82 -7.32 8.22 16.82
N VAL A 83 -6.20 8.60 16.23
CA VAL A 83 -6.11 8.80 14.78
C VAL A 83 -6.14 7.44 14.10
N SER A 84 -7.05 7.30 13.15
CA SER A 84 -7.24 6.09 12.37
C SER A 84 -6.99 6.35 10.90
N CYS A 85 -6.32 5.42 10.24
CA CYS A 85 -6.21 5.36 8.79
C CYS A 85 -7.17 4.30 8.27
N SER A 86 -7.90 4.60 7.20
CA SER A 86 -8.83 3.66 6.60
C SER A 86 -8.77 3.76 5.09
N LEU A 87 -8.64 2.59 4.44
CA LEU A 87 -8.79 2.50 3.00
C LEU A 87 -10.22 2.92 2.65
N TYR A 88 -10.32 3.98 1.85
CA TYR A 88 -11.59 4.51 1.40
C TYR A 88 -12.03 3.80 0.12
N GLU A 89 -11.17 3.80 -0.89
CA GLU A 89 -11.45 3.16 -2.18
C GLU A 89 -10.17 2.86 -2.97
N LEU A 90 -10.25 1.86 -3.85
CA LEU A 90 -9.27 1.58 -4.90
C LEU A 90 -9.90 1.98 -6.24
N ILE A 91 -9.30 2.94 -6.92
CA ILE A 91 -9.82 3.45 -8.20
C ILE A 91 -8.92 2.94 -9.32
N GLN A 92 -9.49 2.23 -10.29
CA GLN A 92 -8.75 1.86 -11.49
C GLN A 92 -8.54 3.10 -12.38
N LEU A 93 -7.30 3.39 -12.76
CA LEU A 93 -6.93 4.51 -13.62
C LEU A 93 -6.57 4.02 -15.02
N ASP A 94 -7.19 4.63 -16.04
CA ASP A 94 -6.83 4.39 -17.45
C ASP A 94 -5.60 5.21 -17.88
N ALA A 95 -5.36 6.35 -17.22
CA ALA A 95 -4.23 7.24 -17.50
C ALA A 95 -3.68 7.87 -16.21
N GLY A 96 -2.35 7.87 -16.07
CA GLY A 96 -1.64 8.40 -14.90
C GLY A 96 -1.30 9.89 -14.97
N ASN A 97 -2.08 10.70 -15.69
CA ASN A 97 -1.86 12.15 -15.71
C ASN A 97 -2.59 12.83 -14.54
N ALA A 98 -2.09 13.99 -14.12
CA ALA A 98 -2.55 14.69 -12.93
C ALA A 98 -4.03 15.10 -13.00
N GLU A 99 -4.54 15.43 -14.19
CA GLU A 99 -5.95 15.79 -14.38
C GLU A 99 -6.86 14.58 -14.17
N ALA A 100 -6.53 13.45 -14.78
CA ALA A 100 -7.30 12.21 -14.65
C ALA A 100 -7.35 11.74 -13.19
N ILE A 101 -6.23 11.82 -12.47
CA ILE A 101 -6.16 11.48 -11.05
C ILE A 101 -7.06 12.41 -10.23
N PHE A 102 -6.91 13.73 -10.40
CA PHE A 102 -7.71 14.71 -9.65
C PHE A 102 -9.21 14.57 -9.93
N GLN A 103 -9.60 14.43 -11.20
CA GLN A 103 -11.00 14.22 -11.57
C GLN A 103 -11.55 12.92 -10.98
N SER A 104 -10.76 11.85 -10.93
CA SER A 104 -11.19 10.58 -10.35
C SER A 104 -11.45 10.70 -8.85
N ILE A 105 -10.58 11.41 -8.13
CA ILE A 105 -10.78 11.75 -6.71
C ILE A 105 -12.07 12.55 -6.53
N CYS A 106 -12.26 13.62 -7.32
CA CYS A 106 -13.47 14.45 -7.23
C CYS A 106 -14.74 13.63 -7.51
N LYS A 107 -14.76 12.81 -8.56
CA LYS A 107 -15.91 11.96 -8.91
C LYS A 107 -16.30 11.03 -7.77
N VAL A 108 -15.34 10.42 -7.10
CA VAL A 108 -15.60 9.52 -5.98
C VAL A 108 -16.13 10.27 -4.77
N LEU A 109 -15.56 11.44 -4.44
CA LEU A 109 -16.05 12.27 -3.34
C LEU A 109 -17.45 12.82 -3.63
N GLU A 110 -17.72 13.23 -4.86
CA GLU A 110 -19.03 13.70 -5.31
C GLU A 110 -20.08 12.59 -5.27
N ARG A 111 -19.74 11.37 -5.75
CA ARG A 111 -20.61 10.19 -5.68
C ARG A 111 -21.10 9.97 -4.25
N ASP A 112 -20.18 10.07 -3.29
CA ASP A 112 -20.49 9.80 -1.89
C ASP A 112 -20.94 11.06 -1.13
N ASN A 113 -21.09 12.20 -1.81
CA ASN A 113 -21.50 13.50 -1.26
C ASN A 113 -20.58 14.00 -0.12
N ILE A 114 -19.27 13.82 -0.26
CA ILE A 114 -18.26 14.29 0.69
C ILE A 114 -17.76 15.68 0.25
N PRO A 115 -17.89 16.71 1.09
CA PRO A 115 -17.39 18.04 0.77
C PRO A 115 -15.85 18.05 0.63
N LEU A 116 -15.34 18.57 -0.49
CA LEU A 116 -13.90 18.80 -0.69
C LEU A 116 -13.30 19.69 0.41
N SER A 117 -14.08 20.62 0.96
CA SER A 117 -13.67 21.51 2.06
C SER A 117 -13.27 20.79 3.34
N ASN A 118 -13.69 19.53 3.52
CA ASN A 118 -13.32 18.73 4.68
C ASN A 118 -11.90 18.17 4.59
N ILE A 119 -11.28 18.23 3.40
CA ILE A 119 -9.89 17.82 3.22
C ILE A 119 -8.99 18.91 3.79
N ILE A 120 -8.33 18.61 4.91
CA ILE A 120 -7.36 19.52 5.54
C ILE A 120 -5.92 19.15 5.21
N GLY A 121 -5.68 17.90 4.77
CA GLY A 121 -4.35 17.40 4.49
C GLY A 121 -4.32 16.53 3.23
N PHE A 122 -3.22 16.55 2.51
CA PHE A 122 -2.97 15.72 1.35
C PHE A 122 -1.55 15.16 1.39
N ALA A 123 -1.38 13.86 1.18
CA ALA A 123 -0.08 13.23 1.06
C ALA A 123 -0.04 12.26 -0.12
N ALA A 124 1.09 12.25 -0.82
CA ALA A 124 1.33 11.38 -1.97
C ALA A 124 2.84 11.22 -2.21
N ASP A 125 3.20 10.35 -3.15
CA ASP A 125 4.57 10.24 -3.64
C ASP A 125 5.08 11.52 -4.29
N THR A 126 6.36 11.80 -4.07
CA THR A 126 7.08 12.98 -4.54
C THR A 126 7.38 12.92 -6.04
N ILE A 127 6.34 12.84 -6.87
CA ILE A 127 6.43 12.90 -8.34
C ILE A 127 5.81 14.18 -8.88
N ASP A 128 6.26 14.65 -10.03
CA ASP A 128 5.80 15.90 -10.65
C ASP A 128 4.29 15.89 -10.95
N VAL A 129 3.73 14.72 -11.26
CA VAL A 129 2.28 14.55 -11.45
C VAL A 129 1.51 14.93 -10.18
N MET A 130 2.06 14.64 -9.00
CA MET A 130 1.42 14.93 -7.71
C MET A 130 1.76 16.33 -7.19
N PHE A 131 3.04 16.73 -7.24
CA PHE A 131 3.55 17.95 -6.57
C PHE A 131 4.13 19.01 -7.51
N GLY A 132 4.11 18.79 -8.83
CA GLY A 132 4.65 19.74 -9.81
C GLY A 132 4.07 21.16 -9.66
N PRO A 133 4.83 22.20 -10.01
CA PRO A 133 4.42 23.59 -9.80
C PRO A 133 3.19 23.98 -10.61
N HIS A 134 2.99 23.34 -11.77
CA HIS A 134 1.89 23.59 -12.67
C HIS A 134 1.20 22.28 -13.04
N ASN A 135 -0.13 22.30 -13.13
CA ASN A 135 -0.96 21.19 -13.58
C ASN A 135 -0.83 19.88 -12.78
N SER A 136 -0.29 19.91 -11.56
CA SER A 136 -0.24 18.75 -10.65
C SER A 136 -1.53 18.55 -9.86
N VAL A 137 -1.70 17.37 -9.27
CA VAL A 137 -2.85 17.08 -8.38
C VAL A 137 -2.91 18.08 -7.23
N VAL A 138 -1.78 18.38 -6.60
CA VAL A 138 -1.69 19.38 -5.53
C VAL A 138 -2.07 20.78 -6.02
N SER A 139 -1.57 21.22 -7.18
CA SER A 139 -1.89 22.55 -7.70
C SER A 139 -3.39 22.72 -7.94
N ARG A 140 -4.05 21.67 -8.43
CA ARG A 140 -5.51 21.62 -8.66
C ARG A 140 -6.29 21.55 -7.36
N LEU A 141 -5.82 20.74 -6.40
CA LEU A 141 -6.43 20.66 -5.08
C LEU A 141 -6.38 22.01 -4.36
N LYS A 142 -5.25 22.73 -4.41
CA LYS A 142 -5.11 24.06 -3.81
C LYS A 142 -6.03 25.11 -4.44
N GLN A 143 -6.41 24.98 -5.72
CA GLN A 143 -7.39 25.88 -6.33
C GLN A 143 -8.80 25.70 -5.72
N LYS A 144 -9.14 24.48 -5.29
CA LYS A 144 -10.45 24.18 -4.67
C LYS A 144 -10.43 24.32 -3.14
N VAL A 145 -9.29 24.01 -2.52
CA VAL A 145 -9.06 24.04 -1.07
C VAL A 145 -7.74 24.75 -0.79
N PRO A 146 -7.73 26.10 -0.74
CA PRO A 146 -6.48 26.88 -0.64
C PRO A 146 -5.64 26.59 0.60
N ASN A 147 -6.30 26.23 1.71
CA ASN A 147 -5.67 26.02 3.01
C ASN A 147 -5.27 24.56 3.29
N VAL A 148 -5.22 23.71 2.25
CA VAL A 148 -4.83 22.30 2.41
C VAL A 148 -3.35 22.16 2.76
N PHE A 149 -3.04 21.41 3.82
CA PHE A 149 -1.68 21.01 4.15
C PHE A 149 -1.21 19.91 3.23
N VAL A 150 0.00 20.00 2.71
CA VAL A 150 0.50 19.12 1.67
C VAL A 150 1.82 18.50 2.11
N PHE A 151 1.90 17.17 2.11
CA PHE A 151 3.04 16.40 2.60
C PHE A 151 3.57 15.48 1.51
N GLN A 152 4.83 15.64 1.16
CA GLN A 152 5.55 14.72 0.28
C GLN A 152 5.89 13.44 1.04
N CYS A 153 5.96 12.32 0.32
CA CYS A 153 6.34 11.03 0.89
C CYS A 153 7.80 11.06 1.37
N ILE A 154 7.98 11.04 2.70
CA ILE A 154 9.30 11.02 3.35
C ILE A 154 10.09 9.78 2.92
N CYS A 155 9.40 8.64 2.76
CA CYS A 155 10.04 7.39 2.38
C CYS A 155 10.57 7.44 0.94
N HIS A 156 9.80 8.02 0.01
CA HIS A 156 10.28 8.28 -1.35
C HIS A 156 11.48 9.25 -1.34
N SER A 157 11.40 10.34 -0.57
CA SER A 157 12.51 11.30 -0.45
C SER A 157 13.78 10.66 0.14
N ALA A 158 13.66 9.82 1.18
CA ALA A 158 14.78 9.10 1.76
C ALA A 158 15.38 8.10 0.76
N HIS A 159 14.53 7.39 -0.01
CA HIS A 159 14.98 6.52 -1.07
C HIS A 159 15.76 7.27 -2.15
N LEU A 160 15.27 8.43 -2.60
CA LEU A 160 15.96 9.28 -3.56
C LEU A 160 17.32 9.74 -3.04
N CYS A 161 17.40 10.22 -1.79
CA CYS A 161 18.67 10.59 -1.17
C CYS A 161 19.67 9.42 -1.16
N ALA A 162 19.23 8.24 -0.75
CA ALA A 162 20.07 7.05 -0.75
C ALA A 162 20.52 6.66 -2.17
N SER A 163 19.61 6.70 -3.15
CA SER A 163 19.93 6.40 -4.55
C SER A 163 21.01 7.33 -5.11
N HIS A 164 20.86 8.64 -4.92
CA HIS A 164 21.85 9.63 -5.37
C HIS A 164 23.19 9.50 -4.64
N ALA A 165 23.18 9.09 -3.37
CA ALA A 165 24.42 8.79 -2.65
C ALA A 165 25.13 7.54 -3.23
N CYS A 166 24.37 6.52 -3.61
CA CYS A 166 24.91 5.30 -4.22
C CYS A 166 25.53 5.57 -5.60
N GLU A 167 25.01 6.52 -6.37
CA GLU A 167 25.62 6.98 -7.64
C GLU A 167 27.03 7.58 -7.46
N LYS A 168 27.42 7.94 -6.23
CA LYS A 168 28.78 8.40 -5.92
C LYS A 168 29.73 7.27 -5.54
N LEU A 169 29.22 6.06 -5.32
CA LEU A 169 30.05 4.89 -5.08
C LEU A 169 30.70 4.43 -6.39
N PRO A 170 31.86 3.75 -6.32
CA PRO A 170 32.45 3.12 -7.48
C PRO A 170 31.48 2.12 -8.12
N GLN A 171 31.30 2.22 -9.44
CA GLN A 171 30.42 1.34 -10.21
C GLN A 171 30.74 -0.15 -9.99
N THR A 172 32.02 -0.47 -9.73
CA THR A 172 32.50 -1.83 -9.46
C THR A 172 31.80 -2.50 -8.27
N ALA A 173 31.35 -1.72 -7.27
CA ALA A 173 30.63 -2.27 -6.12
C ALA A 173 29.22 -2.75 -6.53
N GLU A 174 28.51 -1.96 -7.34
CA GLU A 174 27.19 -2.35 -7.84
C GLU A 174 27.28 -3.50 -8.87
N GLU A 175 28.30 -3.49 -9.71
CA GLU A 175 28.60 -4.58 -10.67
C GLU A 175 28.87 -5.89 -9.94
N LEU A 176 29.69 -5.88 -8.89
CA LEU A 176 29.97 -7.08 -8.09
C LEU A 176 28.69 -7.68 -7.50
N ILE A 177 27.80 -6.86 -6.94
CA ILE A 177 26.51 -7.32 -6.40
C ILE A 177 25.66 -7.96 -7.51
N HIS A 178 25.58 -7.28 -8.65
CA HIS A 178 24.81 -7.75 -9.81
C HIS A 178 25.35 -9.08 -10.36
N ASP A 179 26.67 -9.19 -10.52
CA ASP A 179 27.33 -10.36 -11.07
C ASP A 179 27.26 -11.54 -10.10
N THR A 180 27.40 -11.29 -8.81
CA THR A 180 27.20 -12.30 -7.76
C THR A 180 25.78 -12.86 -7.83
N TYR A 181 24.76 -12.01 -7.90
CA TYR A 181 23.38 -12.47 -8.08
C TYR A 181 23.21 -13.31 -9.35
N ASN A 182 23.72 -12.85 -10.50
CA ASN A 182 23.60 -13.55 -11.78
C ASN A 182 24.34 -14.89 -11.79
N TYR A 183 25.44 -15.00 -11.05
CA TYR A 183 26.16 -16.26 -10.90
C TYR A 183 25.27 -17.31 -10.23
N PHE A 184 24.52 -16.97 -9.19
CA PHE A 184 23.70 -17.96 -8.47
C PHE A 184 22.30 -18.14 -9.05
N CYS A 185 21.62 -17.08 -9.50
CA CYS A 185 20.19 -17.14 -9.82
C CYS A 185 19.85 -18.07 -11.00
N HIS A 186 20.78 -18.28 -11.92
CA HIS A 186 20.57 -19.10 -13.12
C HIS A 186 21.00 -20.57 -12.97
N SER A 187 21.38 -21.03 -11.77
CA SER A 187 21.87 -22.39 -11.57
C SER A 187 21.38 -23.02 -10.28
N ALA A 188 20.44 -23.95 -10.42
CA ALA A 188 19.95 -24.77 -9.30
C ALA A 188 21.07 -25.55 -8.61
N LYS A 189 22.08 -26.00 -9.37
CA LYS A 189 23.27 -26.67 -8.80
C LYS A 189 24.02 -25.74 -7.85
N ARG A 190 24.34 -24.52 -8.29
CA ARG A 190 25.08 -23.54 -7.47
C ARG A 190 24.29 -23.11 -6.24
N GLN A 191 22.96 -22.97 -6.35
CA GLN A 191 22.09 -22.68 -5.20
C GLN A 191 22.12 -23.83 -4.17
N ALA A 192 21.99 -25.08 -4.62
CA ALA A 192 22.05 -26.25 -3.73
C ALA A 192 23.44 -26.44 -3.10
N GLU A 193 24.52 -26.14 -3.83
CA GLU A 193 25.87 -26.14 -3.28
C GLU A 193 26.07 -25.03 -2.24
N PHE A 194 25.52 -23.84 -2.49
CA PHE A 194 25.56 -22.72 -1.55
C PHE A 194 24.82 -23.06 -0.25
N GLU A 195 23.60 -23.61 -0.32
CA GLU A 195 22.84 -24.05 0.86
C GLU A 195 23.62 -25.07 1.70
N LYS A 196 24.26 -26.05 1.06
CA LYS A 196 25.11 -27.04 1.75
C LYS A 196 26.32 -26.39 2.42
N PHE A 197 26.95 -25.43 1.75
CA PHE A 197 28.08 -24.70 2.30
C PHE A 197 27.68 -23.85 3.51
N GLN A 198 26.51 -23.21 3.46
CA GLN A 198 25.96 -22.46 4.59
C GLN A 198 25.68 -23.35 5.79
N ALA A 199 25.08 -24.53 5.56
CA ALA A 199 24.87 -25.52 6.62
C ALA A 199 26.19 -26.03 7.22
N PHE A 200 27.20 -26.26 6.38
CA PHE A 200 28.54 -26.66 6.84
C PHE A 200 29.23 -25.57 7.65
N ALA A 201 29.09 -24.31 7.27
CA ALA A 201 29.67 -23.16 7.96
C ALA A 201 28.85 -22.72 9.19
N GLU A 202 27.74 -23.42 9.50
CA GLU A 202 26.83 -23.12 10.61
C GLU A 202 26.29 -21.68 10.58
N VAL A 203 26.10 -21.12 9.38
CA VAL A 203 25.50 -19.79 9.19
C VAL A 203 24.02 -19.91 8.87
N GLU A 204 23.26 -18.86 9.19
CA GLU A 204 21.84 -18.82 8.83
C GLU A 204 21.66 -18.97 7.31
N PRO A 205 20.59 -19.65 6.84
CA PRO A 205 20.28 -19.74 5.42
C PRO A 205 19.97 -18.35 4.85
N HIS A 206 20.60 -18.01 3.73
CA HIS A 206 20.49 -16.70 3.10
C HIS A 206 20.26 -16.92 1.61
N CYS A 207 19.42 -16.08 1.02
CA CYS A 207 19.25 -16.03 -0.42
C CYS A 207 19.94 -14.78 -0.95
N ILE A 208 20.69 -14.92 -2.05
CA ILE A 208 21.33 -13.77 -2.69
C ILE A 208 20.23 -12.96 -3.38
N LEU A 209 20.03 -11.74 -2.90
CA LEU A 209 18.95 -10.88 -3.36
C LEU A 209 19.33 -10.16 -4.65
N LYS A 210 18.34 -9.96 -5.52
CA LYS A 210 18.48 -9.11 -6.69
C LYS A 210 18.28 -7.66 -6.28
N ARG A 211 19.18 -6.76 -6.70
CA ARG A 211 18.88 -5.32 -6.68
C ARG A 211 17.66 -5.06 -7.54
N CYS A 212 16.62 -4.49 -6.94
CA CYS A 212 15.36 -4.19 -7.60
C CYS A 212 15.14 -2.67 -7.62
N GLN A 213 14.91 -2.10 -8.81
CA GLN A 213 14.68 -0.66 -8.93
C GLN A 213 13.35 -0.21 -8.30
N THR A 214 12.34 -1.08 -8.27
CA THR A 214 11.02 -0.75 -7.73
C THR A 214 10.89 -0.98 -6.22
N HIS A 215 11.89 -1.59 -5.57
CA HIS A 215 11.91 -1.80 -4.13
C HIS A 215 12.86 -0.79 -3.49
N TRP A 216 12.31 0.15 -2.72
CA TRP A 216 13.11 1.19 -2.08
C TRP A 216 14.23 0.58 -1.23
N LEU A 217 15.42 1.18 -1.33
CA LEU A 217 16.62 0.77 -0.58
C LEU A 217 17.06 -0.67 -0.88
N SER A 218 16.73 -1.24 -2.04
CA SER A 218 17.11 -2.61 -2.41
C SER A 218 18.62 -2.86 -2.40
N LEU A 219 19.45 -1.85 -2.71
CA LEU A 219 20.90 -1.99 -2.65
C LEU A 219 21.38 -2.29 -1.22
N HIS A 220 20.83 -1.62 -0.20
CA HIS A 220 21.15 -1.92 1.20
C HIS A 220 20.79 -3.36 1.58
N SER A 221 19.75 -3.93 0.98
CA SER A 221 19.38 -5.33 1.25
C SER A 221 20.32 -6.34 0.57
N CYS A 222 21.10 -5.91 -0.42
CA CYS A 222 22.01 -6.76 -1.19
C CYS A 222 23.47 -6.71 -0.70
N VAL A 223 23.77 -5.84 0.27
CA VAL A 223 25.08 -5.68 0.93
C VAL A 223 25.05 -6.39 2.27
#